data_AF-E6PZZ9-F1
#
_entry.id   AF-E6PZZ9-F1
#
_cell.length_a   1.000
_cell.length_b   1.000
_cell.length_c   1.000
_cell.angle_alpha   90.00
_cell.angle_beta   90.00
_cell.angle_gamma   90.00
#
_symmetry.space_group_name_H-M   'P 1'
#
loop_
_entity.id
_entity.type
_entity.pdbx_description
1 polymer ?
#
loop_
_entity_poly.entity_id
_entity_poly.type
_entity_poly.pdbx_seq_one_letter_code
_entity_poly.pdbx_strand_id
1 'polypeptide(L)'
;MRNPLVYSQNTTSIYKRSAQGFDLVIAPELKSLLGEVPSGANFSLFHFTLIGDDGSGKANAETIDYFCPLDSVRSLVANKITSQDLVDQSTILVNSVRIRINLQLVE
;
A
#
# COMPACT_ATOMS: atom_id res chain seq x y z
N MET A 1 12.24 1.49 -0.18
CA MET A 1 12.18 0.02 -0.04
C MET A 1 11.96 -0.61 -1.41
N ARG A 2 12.57 -1.77 -1.68
CA ARG A 2 12.40 -2.50 -2.95
C ARG A 2 11.43 -3.65 -2.68
N ASN A 3 10.34 -3.72 -3.45
CA ASN A 3 9.33 -4.76 -3.31
C ASN A 3 9.95 -6.15 -3.58
N PRO A 4 9.87 -7.12 -2.66
CA PRO A 4 10.40 -8.48 -2.90
C PRO A 4 9.49 -9.35 -3.77
N LEU A 5 8.27 -8.90 -4.08
CA LEU A 5 7.28 -9.68 -4.82
C LEU A 5 7.44 -9.42 -6.33
N VAL A 6 7.87 -10.45 -7.06
CA VAL A 6 7.82 -10.47 -8.53
C VAL A 6 6.38 -10.82 -8.91
N TYR A 7 5.60 -9.81 -9.27
CA TYR A 7 4.24 -10.03 -9.74
C TYR A 7 4.26 -10.35 -11.23
N SER A 8 3.80 -11.54 -11.62
CA SER A 8 3.46 -11.81 -13.02
C SER A 8 2.30 -10.89 -13.43
N GLN A 9 2.63 -9.83 -14.19
CA GLN A 9 1.65 -8.87 -14.70
C GLN A 9 0.58 -9.54 -15.58
N ASN A 10 0.91 -10.67 -16.23
CA ASN A 10 0.03 -11.36 -17.18
C ASN A 10 -1.06 -12.25 -16.55
N THR A 11 -1.00 -12.56 -15.24
CA THR A 11 -1.92 -13.54 -14.62
C THR A 11 -2.70 -13.00 -13.43
N THR A 12 -2.43 -11.78 -13.01
CA THR A 12 -2.99 -11.21 -11.77
C THR A 12 -3.68 -9.90 -12.11
N SER A 13 -4.85 -9.60 -11.54
CA SER A 13 -5.49 -8.29 -11.77
C SER A 13 -4.74 -7.19 -10.99
N ILE A 14 -4.82 -5.94 -11.47
CA ILE A 14 -4.28 -4.77 -10.76
C ILE A 14 -4.81 -4.68 -9.32
N TYR A 15 -6.08 -5.03 -9.11
CA TYR A 15 -6.73 -5.05 -7.80
C TYR A 15 -6.08 -6.06 -6.88
N LYS A 16 -5.79 -7.27 -7.41
CA LYS A 16 -5.16 -8.33 -6.62
C LYS A 16 -3.73 -8.00 -6.25
N ARG A 17 -2.94 -7.47 -7.18
CA ARG A 17 -1.59 -7.00 -6.88
C ARG A 17 -1.56 -5.88 -5.85
N SER A 18 -2.48 -4.92 -5.96
CA SER A 18 -2.53 -3.79 -5.03
C SER A 18 -2.93 -4.24 -3.62
N ALA A 19 -3.95 -5.10 -3.47
CA ALA A 19 -4.29 -5.67 -2.18
C ALA A 19 -3.14 -6.51 -1.59
N GLN A 20 -2.51 -7.38 -2.39
CA GLN A 20 -1.36 -8.18 -1.93
C GLN A 20 -0.16 -7.29 -1.53
N GLY A 21 0.12 -6.23 -2.29
CA GLY A 21 1.19 -5.28 -1.98
C GLY A 21 0.91 -4.55 -0.67
N PHE A 22 -0.34 -4.19 -0.42
CA PHE A 22 -0.74 -3.59 0.84
C PHE A 22 -0.52 -4.56 2.01
N ASP A 23 -1.08 -5.76 1.95
CA ASP A 23 -1.04 -6.70 3.08
C ASP A 23 0.37 -7.26 3.35
N LEU A 24 1.13 -7.57 2.30
CA LEU A 24 2.44 -8.22 2.44
C LEU A 24 3.59 -7.24 2.67
N VAL A 25 3.43 -5.98 2.26
CA VAL A 25 4.51 -4.98 2.31
C VAL A 25 4.11 -3.77 3.14
N ILE A 26 3.01 -3.09 2.80
CA ILE A 26 2.69 -1.79 3.42
C ILE A 26 2.23 -1.94 4.88
N ALA A 27 1.30 -2.84 5.18
CA ALA A 27 0.74 -2.99 6.52
C ALA A 27 1.81 -3.36 7.59
N PRO A 28 2.75 -4.30 7.33
CA PRO A 28 3.86 -4.56 8.26
C PRO A 28 4.75 -3.34 8.49
N GLU A 29 5.08 -2.61 7.42
CA GLU A 29 5.97 -1.44 7.48
C GLU A 29 5.37 -0.26 8.22
N LEU A 30 4.07 -0.01 8.05
CA LEU A 30 3.35 1.04 8.77
C LEU A 30 3.46 0.89 10.28
N LYS A 31 3.40 -0.35 10.78
CA LYS A 31 3.53 -0.63 12.22
C LYS A 31 4.94 -0.32 12.72
N SER A 32 5.96 -0.69 11.95
CA SER A 32 7.36 -0.40 12.27
C SER A 32 7.63 1.11 12.27
N LEU A 33 7.25 1.78 11.17
CA LEU A 33 7.49 3.20 10.97
C LEU A 33 6.76 4.06 12.00
N LEU A 34 5.52 3.73 12.37
CA LEU A 34 4.79 4.51 13.38
C LEU A 34 5.48 4.48 14.75
N GLY A 35 6.19 3.40 15.10
CA GLY A 35 6.99 3.32 16.33
C GLY A 35 8.15 4.33 16.36
N GLU A 36 8.62 4.78 15.19
CA GLU A 36 9.70 5.75 15.05
C GLU A 36 9.19 7.19 14.90
N VAL A 37 7.88 7.40 14.69
CA VAL A 37 7.30 8.73 14.49
C VAL A 37 7.19 9.48 15.81
N PRO A 38 7.84 10.65 15.96
CA PRO A 38 7.69 11.47 17.15
C PRO A 38 6.25 11.95 17.34
N SER A 39 5.81 12.09 18.60
CA SER A 39 4.44 12.52 18.92
C SER A 39 4.06 13.90 18.34
N GLY A 40 5.05 14.75 18.02
CA GLY A 40 4.89 16.06 17.39
C GLY A 40 5.26 16.11 15.91
N ALA A 41 5.18 14.99 15.19
CA ALA A 41 5.52 14.96 13.77
C ALA A 41 4.62 15.89 12.93
N ASN A 42 5.24 16.73 12.10
CA ASN A 42 4.58 17.74 11.27
C ASN A 42 4.18 17.23 9.87
N PHE A 43 3.64 16.01 9.78
CA PHE A 43 3.12 15.47 8.53
C PHE A 43 1.75 14.84 8.74
N SER A 44 0.93 14.83 7.69
CA SER A 44 -0.46 14.36 7.74
C SER A 44 -0.67 12.97 7.15
N LEU A 45 0.28 12.44 6.37
CA LEU A 45 0.17 11.14 5.71
C LEU A 45 1.53 10.47 5.51
N PHE A 46 1.49 9.15 5.36
CA PHE A 46 2.56 8.36 4.78
C PHE A 46 2.30 8.11 3.31
N HIS A 47 3.36 8.17 2.50
CA HIS A 47 3.32 7.83 1.09
C HIS A 47 4.28 6.67 0.81
N PHE A 48 3.76 5.60 0.23
CA PHE A 48 4.53 4.47 -0.24
C PHE A 48 4.32 4.27 -1.73
N THR A 49 5.39 3.99 -2.45
CA THR A 49 5.35 3.58 -3.85
C THR A 49 5.89 2.17 -3.97
N LEU A 50 5.06 1.25 -4.45
CA LEU A 50 5.50 -0.06 -4.90
C LEU A 50 5.73 -0.01 -6.40
N ILE A 51 6.88 -0.51 -6.83
CA ILE A 51 7.21 -0.64 -8.25
C ILE A 51 7.17 -2.13 -8.57
N GLY A 52 6.25 -2.51 -9.43
CA GLY A 52 6.14 -3.85 -9.98
C GLY A 52 7.20 -4.05 -11.07
N ASP A 53 8.12 -4.98 -10.83
CA ASP A 53 9.03 -5.48 -11.84
C ASP A 53 8.38 -6.67 -12.54
N ASP A 54 8.19 -6.58 -13.85
CA ASP A 54 7.63 -7.66 -14.66
C ASP A 54 8.71 -8.61 -15.19
N GLY A 55 9.98 -8.37 -14.84
CA GLY A 55 11.13 -9.15 -15.30
C GLY A 55 11.38 -9.07 -16.80
N SER A 56 10.63 -8.25 -17.55
CA SER A 56 10.68 -8.19 -19.01
C SER A 56 11.70 -7.18 -19.54
N GLY A 57 12.29 -6.36 -18.65
CA GLY A 57 13.23 -5.31 -19.01
C GLY A 57 12.60 -4.17 -19.82
N LYS A 58 11.27 -4.14 -19.97
CA LYS A 58 10.55 -3.06 -20.66
C LYS A 58 10.33 -1.87 -19.73
N ALA A 59 10.34 -0.68 -20.31
CA ALA A 59 10.31 0.62 -19.62
C ALA A 59 8.98 0.98 -18.90
N ASN A 60 8.02 0.07 -18.81
CA ASN A 60 6.68 0.35 -18.27
C ASN A 60 6.43 -0.43 -16.98
N ALA A 61 7.24 -0.15 -15.96
CA ALA A 61 7.01 -0.67 -14.62
C ALA A 61 5.68 -0.13 -14.07
N GLU A 62 4.85 -1.02 -13.53
CA GLU A 62 3.61 -0.61 -12.85
C GLU A 62 3.96 0.02 -11.51
N THR A 63 3.45 1.22 -11.23
CA THR A 63 3.59 1.85 -9.92
C THR A 63 2.27 1.79 -9.16
N ILE A 64 2.35 1.47 -7.87
CA ILE A 64 1.21 1.49 -6.97
C ILE A 64 1.56 2.43 -5.82
N ASP A 65 0.84 3.54 -5.73
CA ASP A 65 1.03 4.55 -4.69
C ASP A 65 -0.05 4.43 -3.62
N TYR A 66 0.37 4.39 -2.36
CA TYR A 66 -0.51 4.37 -1.18
C TYR A 66 -0.27 5.65 -0.39
N PHE A 67 -1.33 6.45 -0.25
CA PHE A 67 -1.34 7.64 0.60
C PHE A 67 -2.22 7.35 1.82
N CYS A 68 -1.57 7.01 2.94
CA CYS A 68 -2.21 6.58 4.17
C CYS A 68 -2.21 7.73 5.19
N PRO A 69 -3.38 8.27 5.60
CA PRO A 69 -3.44 9.33 6.60
C PRO A 69 -2.84 8.88 7.95
N LEU A 70 -2.08 9.76 8.60
CA LEU A 70 -1.39 9.46 9.86
C LEU A 70 -2.36 9.00 10.96
N ASP A 71 -3.52 9.65 11.09
CA ASP A 71 -4.51 9.30 12.11
C ASP A 71 -5.16 7.93 11.84
N SER A 72 -5.36 7.57 10.58
CA SER A 72 -5.82 6.24 10.18
C SER A 72 -4.76 5.18 10.50
N VAL A 73 -3.49 5.44 10.20
CA VAL A 73 -2.37 4.54 10.55
C VAL A 73 -2.25 4.35 12.06
N ARG A 74 -2.35 5.43 12.85
CA ARG A 74 -2.39 5.36 14.31
C ARG A 74 -3.56 4.54 14.81
N SER A 75 -4.74 4.69 14.19
CA SER A 75 -5.93 3.93 14.53
C SER A 75 -5.76 2.44 14.20
N LEU A 76 -5.11 2.10 13.08
CA LEU A 76 -4.80 0.72 12.72
C LEU A 76 -3.87 0.07 13.73
N VAL A 77 -2.75 0.73 14.07
CA VAL A 77 -1.76 0.21 15.04
C VAL A 77 -2.37 0.08 16.44
N ALA A 78 -3.29 0.97 16.81
CA ALA A 78 -4.05 0.89 18.05
C ALA A 78 -5.19 -0.15 18.00
N ASN A 79 -5.31 -0.95 16.94
CA ASN A 79 -6.37 -1.94 16.70
C ASN A 79 -7.79 -1.36 16.77
N LYS A 80 -7.97 -0.08 16.41
CA LYS A 80 -9.28 0.60 16.38
C LYS A 80 -10.00 0.45 15.04
N ILE A 81 -9.23 0.23 13.98
CA ILE A 81 -9.73 0.00 12.63
C ILE A 81 -9.03 -1.23 12.03
N THR A 82 -9.62 -1.83 11.01
CA THR A 82 -9.04 -2.95 10.27
C THR A 82 -8.12 -2.47 9.13
N SER A 83 -7.38 -3.40 8.52
CA SER A 83 -6.62 -3.13 7.28
C SER A 83 -7.53 -2.63 6.15
N GLN A 84 -8.74 -3.18 6.02
CA GLN A 84 -9.72 -2.73 5.02
C GLN A 84 -10.17 -1.29 5.29
N ASP A 85 -10.43 -0.93 6.55
CA ASP A 85 -10.78 0.44 6.91
C ASP A 85 -9.65 1.43 6.59
N LEU A 86 -8.39 1.05 6.80
CA LEU A 86 -7.25 1.89 6.41
C LEU A 86 -7.20 2.06 4.89
N VAL A 87 -7.40 0.99 4.12
CA VAL A 87 -7.45 1.05 2.64
C VAL A 87 -8.55 2.00 2.17
N ASP A 88 -9.76 1.91 2.76
CA ASP A 88 -10.89 2.76 2.41
C ASP A 88 -10.68 4.24 2.76
N GLN A 89 -9.91 4.52 3.80
CA GLN A 89 -9.52 5.87 4.22
C GLN A 89 -8.28 6.40 3.48
N SER A 90 -7.58 5.54 2.75
CA SER A 90 -6.38 5.91 1.99
C SER A 90 -6.72 6.30 0.56
N THR A 91 -5.78 6.97 -0.12
CA THR A 91 -5.82 7.10 -1.58
C THR A 91 -4.85 6.11 -2.17
N ILE A 92 -5.32 5.29 -3.12
CA ILE A 92 -4.49 4.30 -3.80
C ILE A 92 -4.53 4.58 -5.30
N LEU A 93 -3.36 4.74 -5.89
CA LEU A 93 -3.20 5.00 -7.32
C LEU A 93 -2.42 3.86 -7.97
N VAL A 94 -2.84 3.39 -9.13
CA VAL A 94 -2.06 2.52 -10.01
C VAL A 94 -1.72 3.30 -11.26
N ASN A 95 -0.44 3.49 -11.56
CA ASN A 95 0.03 4.35 -12.65
C ASN A 95 -0.68 5.72 -12.65
N SER A 96 -0.76 6.35 -11.47
CA SER A 96 -1.45 7.62 -11.22
C SER A 96 -2.99 7.62 -11.39
N VAL A 97 -3.62 6.47 -11.65
CA VAL A 97 -5.08 6.33 -11.71
C VAL A 97 -5.63 5.82 -10.39
N ARG A 98 -6.59 6.55 -9.80
CA ARG A 98 -7.20 6.15 -8.54
C ARG A 98 -8.01 4.87 -8.70
N ILE A 99 -7.76 3.92 -7.80
CA ILE A 99 -8.54 2.68 -7.70
C ILE A 99 -9.15 2.53 -6.32
N ARG A 100 -10.18 1.69 -6.22
CA ARG A 100 -10.68 1.15 -4.95
C ARG A 100 -10.28 -0.31 -4.86
N ILE A 101 -9.92 -0.74 -3.66
CA ILE A 101 -9.50 -2.11 -3.37
C ILE A 101 -10.37 -2.65 -2.25
N ASN A 102 -10.80 -3.89 -2.41
CA ASN A 102 -11.39 -4.67 -1.33
C ASN A 102 -10.49 -5.87 -1.09
N LEU A 103 -9.84 -5.90 0.08
CA LEU A 103 -8.90 -6.95 0.47
C LEU A 103 -9.58 -8.33 0.53
N GLN A 104 -10.88 -8.39 0.88
CA GLN A 104 -11.63 -9.63 1.00
C GLN A 104 -12.01 -10.25 -0.35
N LEU A 105 -12.05 -9.46 -1.43
CA LEU A 105 -12.43 -9.93 -2.77
C LEU A 105 -11.22 -10.38 -3.61
N VAL A 106 -10.04 -10.36 -3.02
CA VAL A 106 -8.77 -10.55 -3.73
C VAL A 106 -8.14 -11.93 -3.49
N GLU A 107 -8.62 -12.68 -2.49
CA GLU A 107 -8.14 -14.05 -2.20
C GLU A 107 -8.25 -14.99 -3.42
#